data_AF-A0AAD4FHI8-F1
#
_entry.id   AF-A0AAD4FHI8-F1
#
_cell.length_a   1.000
_cell.length_b   1.000
_cell.length_c   1.000
_cell.angle_alpha   90.00
_cell.angle_beta   90.00
_cell.angle_gamma   90.00
#
_symmetry.space_group_name_H-M   'P 1'
#
loop_
_entity.id
_entity.type
_entity.pdbx_description
1 polymer ?
#
loop_
_entity_poly.entity_id
_entity_poly.type
_entity_poly.pdbx_seq_one_letter_code
_entity_poly.pdbx_strand_id
1 'polypeptide(L)'
;MPFDFIIAAFNDFIWTERKTNFSFLSRHSHCYKHQQELLVVSQADPEDVEAVRKTTVHDAATNYNDWYAFTEPLRSDGFARTVAIERLPGSNRPVHVDDLTVVEFGRKTMNECGAVAWIRDRYCTTADDMYAMRFSQMQYDEQNLWWEGTDQVFRFLELPLEMREAIYLQIIGAVLVPDMVAQSHGRQKLVLGRGHSFVDRNRVGRRVDPDIQRPNMIIMRVSKQVNMEATTVANRDTIKRFTRLQAPVGPRKHPNDIWHNLSVISMPINFLRKLQLEMCATDYLEFSGVRPVQGQPLRRSIAFPFTLSSLNSLNNLDTIDFRFISPKHKLATCPWTGPHSCQKKWIDLFFVAAWNALIMLRGSKGVKYTLSGCVKKSARDYWTELLNDRRVDHTASVRLIEAHIIAAMTDNSSLECQCTNPCVGGSMLFQVEPHEVRLIEGLQAEMDKVYWDVED
;
A
#
# COMPACT_ATOMS: atom_id res chain seq x y z
N MET A 1 -5.16 13.79 -43.32
CA MET A 1 -3.73 13.53 -43.10
C MET A 1 -3.37 12.24 -43.81
N PRO A 2 -2.17 12.11 -44.43
CA PRO A 2 -1.74 10.83 -44.97
C PRO A 2 -1.70 9.79 -43.84
N PHE A 3 -2.09 8.56 -44.15
CA PHE A 3 -2.12 7.47 -43.20
C PHE A 3 -0.68 7.07 -42.86
N ASP A 4 -0.28 7.31 -41.62
CA ASP A 4 1.05 6.94 -41.15
C ASP A 4 1.05 5.51 -40.63
N PHE A 5 1.71 4.62 -41.38
CA PHE A 5 1.78 3.20 -41.07
C PHE A 5 2.58 2.90 -39.79
N ILE A 6 3.48 3.80 -39.37
CA ILE A 6 4.23 3.65 -38.10
C ILE A 6 3.30 3.95 -36.93
N ILE A 7 2.54 5.06 -36.99
CA ILE A 7 1.56 5.41 -35.96
C ILE A 7 0.51 4.29 -35.82
N ALA A 8 -0.01 3.77 -36.94
CA ALA A 8 -0.98 2.68 -36.92
C ALA A 8 -0.41 1.42 -36.25
N ALA A 9 0.84 1.03 -36.59
CA ALA A 9 1.49 -0.12 -35.98
C ALA A 9 1.65 0.03 -34.45
N PHE A 10 2.10 1.21 -33.99
CA PHE A 10 2.21 1.49 -32.56
C PHE A 10 0.86 1.51 -31.86
N ASN A 11 -0.18 2.10 -32.46
CA ASN A 11 -1.52 2.12 -31.88
C ASN A 11 -2.09 0.70 -31.72
N ASP A 12 -1.92 -0.17 -32.73
CA ASP A 12 -2.35 -1.57 -32.65
C ASP A 12 -1.59 -2.36 -31.57
N PHE A 13 -0.27 -2.13 -31.46
CA PHE A 13 0.55 -2.76 -30.43
C PHE A 13 0.17 -2.28 -29.03
N ILE A 14 0.03 -0.97 -28.82
CA ILE A 14 -0.39 -0.35 -27.54
C ILE A 14 -1.77 -0.88 -27.15
N TRP A 15 -2.71 -0.95 -28.10
CA TRP A 15 -4.04 -1.49 -27.87
C TRP A 15 -3.98 -2.97 -27.44
N THR A 16 -3.13 -3.76 -28.06
CA THR A 16 -2.94 -5.17 -27.74
C THR A 16 -2.27 -5.36 -26.39
N GLU A 17 -1.19 -4.63 -26.09
CA GLU A 17 -0.49 -4.66 -24.80
C GLU A 17 -1.42 -4.26 -23.65
N ARG A 18 -2.30 -3.27 -23.85
CA ARG A 18 -3.33 -2.91 -22.85
C ARG A 18 -4.26 -4.07 -22.50
N LYS A 19 -4.51 -4.99 -23.44
CA LYS A 19 -5.37 -6.14 -23.20
C LYS A 19 -4.62 -7.29 -22.54
N THR A 20 -3.34 -7.46 -22.84
CA THR A 20 -2.57 -8.67 -22.50
C THR A 20 -1.58 -8.47 -21.36
N ASN A 21 -1.18 -7.23 -21.05
CA ASN A 21 -0.12 -6.93 -20.10
C ASN A 21 -0.57 -5.88 -19.07
N PHE A 22 -0.95 -6.36 -17.88
CA PHE A 22 -1.40 -5.50 -16.77
C PHE A 22 -0.33 -4.52 -16.25
N SER A 23 0.95 -4.79 -16.52
CA SER A 23 2.05 -3.91 -16.07
C SER A 23 2.23 -2.68 -16.96
N PHE A 24 1.63 -2.68 -18.15
CA PHE A 24 1.74 -1.60 -19.12
C PHE A 24 0.94 -0.37 -18.66
N LEU A 25 1.64 0.75 -18.43
CA LEU A 25 1.09 2.00 -17.89
C LEU A 25 0.34 1.79 -16.56
N SER A 26 0.81 0.86 -15.74
CA SER A 26 0.19 0.42 -14.48
C SER A 26 -0.25 1.56 -13.54
N ARG A 27 0.40 2.74 -13.59
CA ARG A 27 -0.02 3.97 -12.87
C ARG A 27 -1.39 4.54 -13.28
N HIS A 28 -1.89 4.20 -14.46
CA HIS A 28 -3.17 4.65 -15.03
C HIS A 28 -4.17 3.50 -15.23
N SER A 29 -3.94 2.37 -14.56
CA SER A 29 -4.79 1.16 -14.67
C SER A 29 -6.26 1.41 -14.29
N HIS A 30 -6.55 2.37 -13.39
CA HIS A 30 -7.91 2.83 -13.02
C HIS A 30 -8.77 3.33 -14.19
N CYS A 31 -8.17 3.81 -15.27
CA CYS A 31 -8.91 4.46 -16.36
C CYS A 31 -9.42 3.48 -17.44
N TYR A 32 -9.34 2.17 -17.21
CA TYR A 32 -9.65 1.13 -18.21
C TYR A 32 -11.07 1.22 -18.81
N LYS A 33 -12.07 1.68 -18.04
CA LYS A 33 -13.48 1.66 -18.46
C LYS A 33 -13.99 2.94 -19.15
N HIS A 34 -13.30 4.08 -19.06
CA HIS A 34 -13.95 5.38 -19.31
C HIS A 34 -13.21 6.38 -20.21
N GLN A 35 -12.02 6.09 -20.76
CA GLN A 35 -11.30 7.07 -21.59
C GLN A 35 -10.64 6.53 -22.86
N GLN A 36 -10.60 7.41 -23.86
CA GLN A 36 -9.85 7.33 -25.10
C GLN A 36 -8.36 7.59 -24.80
N GLU A 37 -7.52 6.62 -25.13
CA GLU A 37 -6.05 6.73 -25.30
C GLU A 37 -5.18 7.08 -24.06
N LEU A 38 -4.55 6.07 -23.46
CA LEU A 38 -3.60 6.22 -22.33
C LEU A 38 -2.19 6.65 -22.75
N LEU A 39 -1.81 6.33 -23.98
CA LEU A 39 -0.55 6.68 -24.62
C LEU A 39 -0.87 6.92 -26.09
N VAL A 40 -0.58 8.13 -26.55
CA VAL A 40 -0.87 8.58 -27.91
C VAL A 40 0.45 8.67 -28.66
N VAL A 41 0.50 8.06 -29.84
CA VAL A 41 1.63 8.23 -30.76
C VAL A 41 1.20 9.18 -31.87
N SER A 42 1.94 10.27 -32.01
CA SER A 42 1.73 11.25 -33.09
C SER A 42 3.05 11.56 -33.77
N GLN A 43 2.99 12.16 -34.95
CA GLN A 43 4.17 12.78 -35.54
C GLN A 43 4.66 13.89 -34.59
N ALA A 44 5.98 14.00 -34.40
CA ALA A 44 6.56 15.00 -33.51
C ALA A 44 6.42 16.40 -34.12
N ASP A 45 6.23 17.41 -33.26
CA ASP A 45 6.28 18.80 -33.67
C ASP A 45 7.73 19.16 -34.09
N PRO A 46 7.95 19.83 -35.23
CA PRO A 46 9.26 20.32 -35.62
C PRO A 46 9.98 21.13 -34.53
N GLU A 47 9.26 21.87 -33.69
CA GLU A 47 9.84 22.63 -32.57
C GLU A 47 10.42 21.70 -31.49
N ASP A 48 9.71 20.61 -31.17
CA ASP A 48 10.17 19.59 -30.21
C ASP A 48 11.39 18.84 -30.75
N VAL A 49 11.40 18.52 -32.05
CA VAL A 49 12.55 17.88 -32.71
C VAL A 49 13.78 18.79 -32.66
N GLU A 50 13.61 20.08 -32.94
CA GLU A 50 14.70 21.05 -32.88
C GLU A 50 15.20 21.26 -31.44
N ALA A 51 14.31 21.24 -30.44
CA ALA A 51 14.68 21.28 -29.03
C ALA A 51 15.54 20.07 -28.63
N VAL A 52 15.19 18.87 -29.09
CA VAL A 52 16.01 17.66 -28.88
C VAL A 52 17.36 17.84 -29.55
N ARG A 53 17.41 18.21 -30.84
CA ARG A 53 18.65 18.40 -31.62
C ARG A 53 19.60 19.41 -30.98
N LYS A 54 19.09 20.54 -30.48
CA LYS A 54 19.90 21.58 -29.81
C LYS A 54 20.53 21.11 -28.50
N THR A 55 19.92 20.13 -27.83
CA THR A 55 20.37 19.66 -26.50
C THR A 55 21.26 18.42 -26.57
N THR A 56 21.41 17.83 -27.76
CA THR A 56 22.16 16.59 -28.00
C THR A 56 23.52 16.87 -28.65
N VAL A 57 24.54 16.14 -28.22
CA VAL A 57 25.92 16.25 -28.77
C VAL A 57 26.07 15.48 -30.09
N HIS A 58 25.11 14.60 -30.41
CA HIS A 58 25.12 13.81 -31.63
C HIS A 58 24.33 14.50 -32.74
N ASP A 59 24.89 14.58 -33.95
CA ASP A 59 24.16 15.02 -35.14
C ASP A 59 23.08 13.98 -35.46
N ALA A 60 21.83 14.32 -35.16
CA ALA A 60 20.70 13.48 -35.54
C ALA A 60 20.47 13.60 -37.06
N ALA A 61 21.12 12.73 -37.82
CA ALA A 61 21.04 12.67 -39.28
C ALA A 61 19.68 12.16 -39.83
N THR A 62 18.74 11.84 -38.96
CA THR A 62 17.38 11.37 -39.29
C THR A 62 16.54 12.50 -39.90
N ASN A 63 15.63 12.19 -40.83
CA ASN A 63 14.77 13.23 -41.40
C ASN A 63 13.71 13.63 -40.38
N TYR A 64 13.20 14.87 -40.45
CA TYR A 64 12.11 15.34 -39.57
C TYR A 64 10.85 14.45 -39.63
N ASN A 65 10.61 13.79 -40.76
CA ASN A 65 9.47 12.88 -40.94
C ASN A 65 9.62 11.55 -40.19
N ASP A 66 10.80 11.26 -39.66
CA ASP A 66 11.09 10.04 -38.91
C ASP A 66 10.95 10.24 -37.40
N TRP A 67 10.45 11.40 -36.96
CA TRP A 67 10.29 11.75 -35.54
C TRP A 67 8.85 11.65 -35.07
N TYR A 68 8.67 11.04 -33.91
CA TYR A 68 7.38 10.75 -33.30
C TYR A 68 7.38 11.17 -31.84
N ALA A 69 6.22 11.62 -31.38
CA ALA A 69 5.96 11.98 -30.00
C ALA A 69 5.06 10.91 -29.36
N PHE A 70 5.46 10.46 -28.17
CA PHE A 70 4.68 9.61 -27.29
C PHE A 70 4.17 10.46 -26.13
N THR A 71 2.88 10.76 -26.15
CA THR A 71 2.25 11.64 -25.16
C THR A 71 1.40 10.81 -24.19
N GLU A 72 1.51 11.13 -22.90
CA GLU A 72 0.67 10.56 -21.84
C GLU A 72 -0.38 11.62 -21.41
N PRO A 73 -1.60 11.64 -21.99
CA PRO A 73 -2.55 12.74 -21.79
C PRO A 73 -3.00 12.93 -20.34
N LEU A 74 -2.86 11.89 -19.52
CA LEU A 74 -3.28 11.89 -18.12
C LEU A 74 -2.22 12.43 -17.17
N ARG A 75 -1.00 12.68 -17.64
CA ARG A 75 -0.01 13.32 -16.80
C ARG A 75 -0.24 14.82 -16.79
N SER A 76 -0.42 15.38 -15.60
CA SER A 76 -0.70 16.81 -15.38
C SER A 76 0.45 17.74 -15.83
N ASP A 77 1.64 17.19 -16.09
CA ASP A 77 2.81 17.91 -16.59
C ASP A 77 2.87 17.96 -18.12
N GLY A 78 1.89 17.42 -18.84
CA GLY A 78 1.86 17.43 -20.31
C GLY A 78 3.00 16.61 -20.93
N PHE A 79 3.47 15.59 -20.21
CA PHE A 79 4.66 14.85 -20.60
C PHE A 79 4.53 14.18 -21.97
N ALA A 80 5.48 14.51 -22.85
CA ALA A 80 5.69 13.89 -24.15
C ALA A 80 7.15 13.46 -24.29
N ARG A 81 7.38 12.32 -24.95
CA ARG A 81 8.71 11.87 -25.35
C ARG A 81 8.84 11.92 -26.86
N THR A 82 9.80 12.70 -27.34
CA THR A 82 10.11 12.83 -28.77
C THR A 82 11.29 11.93 -29.13
N VAL A 83 11.08 10.99 -30.04
CA VAL A 83 12.08 9.99 -30.47
C VAL A 83 12.10 9.88 -32.00
N ALA A 84 13.23 9.46 -32.55
CA ALA A 84 13.29 9.06 -33.96
C ALA A 84 12.99 7.56 -34.09
N ILE A 85 12.34 7.17 -35.17
CA ILE A 85 11.95 5.79 -35.44
C ILE A 85 12.48 5.38 -36.81
N GLU A 86 13.35 4.38 -36.81
CA GLU A 86 13.95 3.85 -38.01
C GLU A 86 13.31 2.52 -38.41
N ARG A 87 13.18 2.33 -39.71
CA ARG A 87 12.68 1.10 -40.32
C ARG A 87 13.82 0.40 -41.05
N LEU A 88 13.90 -0.92 -40.91
CA LEU A 88 14.85 -1.73 -41.67
C LEU A 88 14.71 -1.51 -43.19
N PRO A 89 15.79 -1.14 -43.91
CA PRO A 89 15.75 -0.89 -45.36
C PRO A 89 15.30 -2.14 -46.14
N GLY A 90 14.38 -1.96 -47.10
CA GLY A 90 13.98 -3.01 -48.05
C GLY A 90 12.76 -3.86 -47.66
N SER A 91 12.03 -3.50 -46.59
CA SER A 91 10.80 -4.20 -46.21
C SER A 91 9.57 -3.67 -46.98
N ASN A 92 9.09 -4.40 -47.98
CA ASN A 92 7.80 -4.13 -48.68
C ASN A 92 6.57 -4.75 -47.94
N ARG A 93 6.73 -5.11 -46.67
CA ARG A 93 5.68 -5.73 -45.84
C ARG A 93 4.87 -4.67 -45.07
N PRO A 94 3.66 -5.02 -44.57
CA PRO A 94 2.96 -4.19 -43.58
C PRO A 94 3.91 -3.85 -42.42
N VAL A 95 3.86 -2.61 -41.93
CA VAL A 95 4.71 -2.18 -40.81
C VAL A 95 4.21 -2.88 -39.54
N HIS A 96 5.06 -3.68 -38.92
CA HIS A 96 4.85 -4.20 -37.57
C HIS A 96 5.83 -3.54 -36.60
N VAL A 97 5.42 -3.36 -35.34
CA VAL A 97 6.28 -2.71 -34.32
C VAL A 97 7.57 -3.50 -34.08
N ASP A 98 7.56 -4.81 -34.28
CA ASP A 98 8.76 -5.66 -34.19
C ASP A 98 9.84 -5.32 -35.24
N ASP A 99 9.45 -4.68 -36.35
CA ASP A 99 10.34 -4.31 -37.45
C ASP A 99 10.92 -2.88 -37.29
N LEU A 100 10.60 -2.20 -36.19
CA LEU A 100 10.97 -0.81 -35.93
C LEU A 100 12.04 -0.70 -34.85
N THR A 101 12.95 0.25 -35.02
CA THR A 101 13.96 0.62 -34.04
C THR A 101 13.67 2.04 -33.54
N VAL A 102 13.62 2.21 -32.23
CA VAL A 102 13.49 3.53 -31.58
C VAL A 102 14.89 4.04 -31.26
N VAL A 103 15.17 5.26 -31.70
CA VAL A 103 16.41 6.00 -31.42
C VAL A 103 16.07 7.15 -30.46
N GLU A 104 16.52 7.01 -29.22
CA GLU A 104 16.32 8.00 -28.16
C GLU A 104 17.62 8.79 -27.93
N PHE A 105 17.53 10.11 -28.08
CA PHE A 105 18.68 11.01 -27.92
C PHE A 105 18.66 11.65 -26.52
N GLY A 106 19.70 11.38 -25.73
CA GLY A 106 19.97 12.03 -24.45
C GLY A 106 21.09 13.07 -24.56
N ARG A 107 21.28 13.87 -23.50
CA ARG A 107 22.30 14.95 -23.47
C ARG A 107 23.73 14.47 -23.79
N LYS A 108 24.07 13.21 -23.53
CA LYS A 108 25.41 12.63 -23.74
C LYS A 108 25.39 11.23 -24.36
N THR A 109 24.23 10.71 -24.71
CA THR A 109 24.06 9.30 -25.10
C THR A 109 23.03 9.19 -26.21
N MET A 110 23.27 8.33 -27.18
CA MET A 110 22.29 7.90 -28.17
C MET A 110 21.99 6.42 -27.91
N ASN A 111 20.72 6.10 -27.66
CA ASN A 111 20.29 4.74 -27.39
C ASN A 111 19.39 4.24 -28.51
N GLU A 112 19.80 3.16 -29.17
CA GLU A 112 19.00 2.45 -30.15
C GLU A 112 18.44 1.17 -29.52
N CYS A 113 17.15 0.93 -29.65
CA CYS A 113 16.48 -0.24 -29.11
C CYS A 113 15.32 -0.66 -30.01
N GLY A 114 15.07 -1.96 -30.14
CA GLY A 114 13.88 -2.46 -30.84
C GLY A 114 12.62 -1.90 -30.18
N ALA A 115 11.65 -1.46 -30.99
CA ALA A 115 10.52 -0.65 -30.52
C ALA A 115 9.67 -1.36 -29.44
N VAL A 116 9.46 -2.67 -29.55
CA VAL A 116 8.74 -3.45 -28.53
C VAL A 116 9.48 -3.46 -27.19
N ALA A 117 10.79 -3.70 -27.22
CA ALA A 117 11.61 -3.72 -26.01
C ALA A 117 11.67 -2.33 -25.38
N TRP A 118 11.80 -1.29 -26.20
CA TRP A 118 11.79 0.10 -25.75
C TRP A 118 10.46 0.47 -25.07
N ILE A 119 9.31 0.19 -25.70
CA ILE A 119 8.00 0.49 -25.11
C ILE A 119 7.83 -0.24 -23.78
N ARG A 120 8.17 -1.52 -23.71
CA ARG A 120 8.04 -2.30 -22.48
C ARG A 120 9.00 -1.80 -21.39
N ASP A 121 10.23 -1.45 -21.70
CA ASP A 121 11.18 -0.89 -20.71
C ASP A 121 10.70 0.46 -20.16
N ARG A 122 10.15 1.32 -21.03
CA ARG A 122 9.76 2.69 -20.67
C ARG A 122 8.39 2.80 -19.99
N TYR A 123 7.45 1.94 -20.38
CA TYR A 123 6.05 2.06 -19.97
C TYR A 123 5.54 0.85 -19.18
N CYS A 124 6.29 -0.24 -19.09
CA CYS A 124 6.09 -1.25 -18.06
C CYS A 124 7.06 -0.95 -16.92
N THR A 125 6.54 -0.71 -15.72
CA THR A 125 7.32 -0.33 -14.53
C THR A 125 8.59 -1.17 -14.32
N THR A 126 9.77 -0.51 -14.28
CA THR A 126 11.05 -1.07 -13.81
C THR A 126 11.43 -0.57 -12.41
N ALA A 127 11.97 -1.53 -11.64
CA ALA A 127 12.93 -1.45 -10.54
C ALA A 127 12.53 -0.98 -9.13
N ASP A 128 11.76 0.08 -8.90
CA ASP A 128 11.60 0.61 -7.52
C ASP A 128 10.43 0.04 -6.72
N ASP A 129 9.61 -0.83 -7.33
CA ASP A 129 8.40 -1.32 -6.68
C ASP A 129 8.24 -2.84 -6.65
N MET A 130 9.36 -3.56 -6.58
CA MET A 130 9.31 -4.99 -6.26
C MET A 130 8.86 -5.28 -4.81
N TYR A 131 8.70 -4.25 -3.97
CA TYR A 131 8.43 -4.42 -2.53
C TYR A 131 7.44 -3.44 -1.89
N ALA A 132 6.88 -2.42 -2.56
CA ALA A 132 5.57 -1.94 -2.09
C ALA A 132 4.52 -2.95 -2.54
N MET A 133 3.38 -2.95 -1.87
CA MET A 133 2.30 -3.94 -2.03
C MET A 133 2.10 -4.28 -3.52
N ARG A 134 2.31 -5.55 -3.90
CA ARG A 134 2.28 -6.01 -5.30
C ARG A 134 1.04 -5.50 -6.06
N PHE A 135 -0.05 -5.25 -5.34
CA PHE A 135 -1.15 -4.37 -5.75
C PHE A 135 -1.65 -3.58 -4.53
N SER A 136 -1.84 -2.27 -4.66
CA SER A 136 -2.63 -1.44 -3.74
C SER A 136 -4.10 -1.89 -3.75
N GLN A 137 -4.90 -1.56 -2.72
CA GLN A 137 -6.34 -1.88 -2.71
C GLN A 137 -7.06 -1.36 -3.97
N MET A 138 -6.63 -0.21 -4.49
CA MET A 138 -7.11 0.36 -5.75
C MET A 138 -6.82 -0.54 -6.94
N GLN A 139 -5.59 -1.06 -7.05
CA GLN A 139 -5.21 -2.03 -8.08
C GLN A 139 -5.93 -3.38 -7.94
N TYR A 140 -6.26 -3.81 -6.70
CA TYR A 140 -7.13 -4.99 -6.49
C TYR A 140 -8.53 -4.74 -7.09
N ASP A 141 -9.13 -3.58 -6.82
CA ASP A 141 -10.47 -3.25 -7.31
C ASP A 141 -10.50 -3.14 -8.85
N GLU A 142 -9.44 -2.61 -9.45
CA GLU A 142 -9.27 -2.52 -10.91
C GLU A 142 -9.01 -3.87 -11.58
N GLN A 143 -8.21 -4.73 -10.96
CA GLN A 143 -8.00 -6.08 -11.47
C GLN A 143 -9.32 -6.86 -11.48
N ASN A 144 -10.19 -6.67 -10.48
CA ASN A 144 -11.54 -7.23 -10.50
C ASN A 144 -12.36 -6.70 -11.68
N LEU A 145 -12.33 -5.38 -11.93
CA LEU A 145 -13.04 -4.75 -13.05
C LEU A 145 -12.52 -5.23 -14.42
N TRP A 146 -11.23 -5.54 -14.52
CA TRP A 146 -10.59 -6.09 -15.72
C TRP A 146 -10.98 -7.55 -15.96
N TRP A 147 -10.99 -8.38 -14.90
CA TRP A 147 -11.46 -9.77 -14.98
C TRP A 147 -12.94 -9.86 -15.39
N GLU A 148 -13.77 -8.93 -14.93
CA GLU A 148 -15.18 -8.84 -15.33
C GLU A 148 -15.37 -8.45 -16.81
N GLY A 149 -14.40 -7.76 -17.42
CA GLY A 149 -14.52 -7.19 -18.76
C GLY A 149 -13.95 -8.04 -19.90
N THR A 150 -13.25 -9.14 -19.61
CA THR A 150 -12.44 -9.84 -20.62
C THR A 150 -13.14 -11.03 -21.29
N ASP A 151 -14.30 -11.54 -20.82
CA ASP A 151 -15.03 -12.72 -21.35
C ASP A 151 -14.19 -14.00 -21.61
N GLN A 152 -12.90 -13.98 -21.27
CA GLN A 152 -11.96 -15.05 -21.51
C GLN A 152 -12.08 -16.09 -20.39
N VAL A 153 -12.45 -17.30 -20.78
CA VAL A 153 -12.48 -18.45 -19.88
C VAL A 153 -11.20 -19.24 -20.06
N PHE A 154 -10.44 -19.40 -18.98
CA PHE A 154 -9.23 -20.22 -18.96
C PHE A 154 -9.43 -21.40 -18.01
N ARG A 155 -8.78 -22.52 -18.33
CA ARG A 155 -8.74 -23.66 -17.43
C ARG A 155 -7.81 -23.31 -16.28
N PHE A 156 -8.42 -23.00 -15.13
CA PHE A 156 -7.71 -22.48 -13.97
C PHE A 156 -6.46 -23.28 -13.56
N LEU A 157 -6.53 -24.62 -13.60
CA LEU A 157 -5.40 -25.50 -13.24
C LEU A 157 -4.32 -25.63 -14.33
N GLU A 158 -4.58 -25.16 -15.56
CA GLU A 158 -3.59 -25.13 -16.64
C GLU A 158 -2.74 -23.85 -16.61
N LEU A 159 -3.14 -22.84 -15.83
CA LEU A 159 -2.32 -21.66 -15.60
C LEU A 159 -1.03 -22.02 -14.84
N PRO A 160 0.09 -21.31 -15.03
CA PRO A 160 1.26 -21.41 -14.16
C PRO A 160 0.91 -21.15 -12.68
N LEU A 161 1.65 -21.78 -11.77
CA LEU A 161 1.40 -21.68 -10.33
C LEU A 161 1.40 -20.22 -9.87
N GLU A 162 2.34 -19.41 -10.38
CA GLU A 162 2.52 -18.00 -10.02
C GLU A 162 1.26 -17.17 -10.35
N MET A 163 0.60 -17.46 -11.47
CA MET A 163 -0.67 -16.82 -11.85
C MET A 163 -1.81 -17.30 -10.97
N ARG A 164 -1.88 -18.60 -10.67
CA ARG A 164 -2.88 -19.14 -9.74
C ARG A 164 -2.74 -18.53 -8.34
N GLU A 165 -1.51 -18.37 -7.86
CA GLU A 165 -1.24 -17.73 -6.56
C GLU A 165 -1.75 -16.29 -6.51
N ALA A 166 -1.54 -15.50 -7.57
CA ALA A 166 -2.10 -14.14 -7.67
C ALA A 166 -3.64 -14.16 -7.64
N ILE A 167 -4.27 -15.08 -8.37
CA ILE A 167 -5.73 -15.23 -8.39
C ILE A 167 -6.25 -15.66 -7.01
N TYR A 168 -5.58 -16.59 -6.32
CA TYR A 168 -5.96 -16.97 -4.96
C TYR A 168 -5.92 -15.77 -4.01
N LEU A 169 -4.84 -14.99 -4.07
CA LEU A 169 -4.68 -13.80 -3.25
C LEU A 169 -5.79 -12.77 -3.55
N GLN A 170 -6.13 -12.57 -4.82
CA GLN A 170 -7.23 -11.72 -5.26
C GLN A 170 -8.58 -12.15 -4.67
N ILE A 171 -8.90 -13.44 -4.78
CA ILE A 171 -10.18 -13.98 -4.30
C ILE A 171 -10.26 -13.95 -2.76
N ILE A 172 -9.15 -14.25 -2.07
CA ILE A 172 -9.11 -14.30 -0.61
C ILE A 172 -9.08 -12.89 -0.01
N GLY A 173 -8.43 -11.94 -0.68
CA GLY A 173 -8.18 -10.59 -0.19
C GLY A 173 -6.79 -10.45 0.43
N ALA A 174 -6.17 -9.28 0.24
CA ALA A 174 -4.81 -8.99 0.69
C ALA A 174 -4.67 -8.89 2.22
N VAL A 175 -5.73 -8.43 2.90
CA VAL A 175 -5.77 -8.24 4.36
C VAL A 175 -6.84 -9.13 4.95
N LEU A 176 -6.45 -9.92 5.95
CA LEU A 176 -7.32 -10.80 6.70
C LEU A 176 -7.35 -10.36 8.16
N VAL A 177 -8.50 -10.51 8.82
CA VAL A 177 -8.68 -10.17 10.23
C VAL A 177 -8.91 -11.47 11.01
N PRO A 178 -7.85 -12.09 11.56
CA PRO A 178 -7.96 -13.41 12.18
C PRO A 178 -8.92 -13.42 13.37
N ASP A 179 -9.49 -14.60 13.64
CA ASP A 179 -10.35 -14.82 14.80
C ASP A 179 -10.10 -16.22 15.38
N MET A 180 -10.55 -16.46 16.61
CA MET A 180 -10.50 -17.77 17.24
C MET A 180 -11.89 -18.38 17.36
N VAL A 181 -12.00 -19.65 16.96
CA VAL A 181 -13.23 -20.43 17.08
C VAL A 181 -13.01 -21.66 17.94
N ALA A 182 -14.01 -21.99 18.75
CA ALA A 182 -14.02 -23.26 19.48
C ALA A 182 -14.34 -24.41 18.52
N GLN A 183 -13.58 -25.49 18.64
CA GLN A 183 -13.86 -26.76 17.96
C GLN A 183 -14.71 -27.68 18.83
N SER A 184 -15.30 -28.70 18.20
CA SER A 184 -16.20 -29.69 18.83
C SER A 184 -15.60 -30.44 20.03
N HIS A 185 -14.26 -30.45 20.17
CA HIS A 185 -13.53 -31.11 21.27
C HIS A 185 -12.95 -30.11 22.28
N GLY A 186 -13.47 -28.88 22.36
CA GLY A 186 -13.01 -27.84 23.28
C GLY A 186 -11.68 -27.17 22.90
N ARG A 187 -10.99 -27.65 21.87
CA ARG A 187 -9.76 -27.02 21.34
C ARG A 187 -10.11 -25.72 20.62
N GLN A 188 -9.30 -24.69 20.80
CA GLN A 188 -9.41 -23.45 20.03
C GLN A 188 -8.59 -23.55 18.75
N LYS A 189 -9.12 -22.97 17.65
CA LYS A 189 -8.43 -22.89 16.37
C LYS A 189 -8.42 -21.45 15.88
N LEU A 190 -7.26 -21.00 15.41
CA LEU A 190 -7.13 -19.76 14.68
C LEU A 190 -7.66 -19.92 13.25
N VAL A 191 -8.50 -18.98 12.83
CA VAL A 191 -9.07 -18.93 11.48
C VAL A 191 -8.73 -17.60 10.82
N LEU A 192 -8.82 -17.56 9.49
CA LEU A 192 -8.56 -16.36 8.68
C LEU A 192 -9.53 -15.21 8.95
N GLY A 193 -10.70 -15.49 9.54
CA GLY A 193 -11.65 -14.48 9.99
C GLY A 193 -12.92 -14.35 9.16
N ARG A 194 -13.70 -13.33 9.48
CA ARG A 194 -14.99 -13.02 8.85
C ARG A 194 -15.02 -11.67 8.13
N GLY A 195 -13.87 -11.04 7.95
CA GLY A 195 -13.78 -9.63 7.58
C GLY A 195 -14.00 -8.71 8.79
N HIS A 196 -14.11 -7.41 8.52
CA HIS A 196 -14.32 -6.38 9.53
C HIS A 196 -15.13 -5.23 8.92
N SER A 197 -16.34 -4.97 9.43
CA SER A 197 -17.21 -3.90 8.91
C SER A 197 -18.04 -3.26 10.01
N PHE A 198 -18.08 -1.93 9.99
CA PHE A 198 -18.91 -1.12 10.88
C PHE A 198 -20.37 -1.05 10.46
N VAL A 199 -20.73 -1.56 9.28
CA VAL A 199 -22.07 -1.57 8.65
C VAL A 199 -22.61 -0.17 8.32
N ASP A 200 -22.31 0.84 9.14
CA ASP A 200 -22.67 2.22 8.93
C ASP A 200 -22.02 2.79 7.65
N ARG A 201 -22.87 3.00 6.64
CA ARG A 201 -22.44 3.49 5.33
C ARG A 201 -22.02 4.95 5.34
N ASN A 202 -22.47 5.71 6.33
CA ASN A 202 -22.27 7.15 6.47
C ASN A 202 -21.18 7.47 7.51
N ARG A 203 -20.48 6.45 8.02
CA ARG A 203 -19.37 6.65 8.95
C ARG A 203 -18.31 7.56 8.32
N VAL A 204 -17.96 8.62 9.02
CA VAL A 204 -16.84 9.51 8.69
C VAL A 204 -15.55 8.70 8.60
N GLY A 205 -14.79 8.86 7.51
CA GLY A 205 -13.54 8.13 7.29
C GLY A 205 -13.70 6.74 6.69
N ARG A 206 -14.91 6.33 6.31
CA ARG A 206 -15.16 5.01 5.71
C ARG A 206 -14.40 4.76 4.42
N ARG A 207 -14.16 5.79 3.59
CA ARG A 207 -13.37 5.62 2.35
C ARG A 207 -11.88 5.43 2.62
N VAL A 208 -11.41 5.90 3.78
CA VAL A 208 -9.98 5.92 4.15
C VAL A 208 -9.61 4.69 4.99
N ASP A 209 -10.52 4.25 5.85
CA ASP A 209 -10.44 2.98 6.57
C ASP A 209 -11.59 2.06 6.11
N PRO A 210 -11.49 1.49 4.90
CA PRO A 210 -12.58 0.72 4.32
C PRO A 210 -12.85 -0.55 5.10
N ASP A 211 -14.11 -0.96 5.07
CA ASP A 211 -14.52 -2.26 5.58
C ASP A 211 -13.72 -3.36 4.90
N ILE A 212 -13.16 -4.28 5.68
CA ILE A 212 -12.45 -5.45 5.17
C ILE A 212 -13.50 -6.50 4.84
N GLN A 213 -13.60 -6.84 3.56
CA GLN A 213 -14.50 -7.88 3.11
C GLN A 213 -14.15 -9.23 3.74
N ARG A 214 -15.17 -10.08 3.88
CA ARG A 214 -14.98 -11.46 4.32
C ARG A 214 -14.15 -12.20 3.27
N PRO A 215 -13.11 -12.96 3.67
CA PRO A 215 -12.36 -13.76 2.71
C PRO A 215 -13.28 -14.76 2.01
N ASN A 216 -13.20 -14.84 0.69
CA ASN A 216 -13.97 -15.80 -0.09
C ASN A 216 -13.35 -17.20 0.03
N MET A 217 -13.78 -17.93 1.06
CA MET A 217 -13.32 -19.29 1.34
C MET A 217 -13.90 -20.35 0.41
N ILE A 218 -14.78 -19.98 -0.55
CA ILE A 218 -15.42 -20.94 -1.46
C ILE A 218 -14.38 -21.54 -2.40
N ILE A 219 -13.37 -20.78 -2.83
CA ILE A 219 -12.30 -21.27 -3.70
C ILE A 219 -11.59 -22.49 -3.10
N MET A 220 -11.41 -22.53 -1.77
CA MET A 220 -10.78 -23.63 -1.06
C MET A 220 -11.61 -24.93 -1.06
N ARG A 221 -12.85 -24.90 -1.57
CA ARG A 221 -13.74 -26.07 -1.67
C ARG A 221 -13.77 -26.71 -3.07
N VAL A 222 -13.12 -26.10 -4.06
CA VAL A 222 -13.20 -26.53 -5.46
C VAL A 222 -12.55 -27.91 -5.66
N SER A 223 -11.30 -28.08 -5.21
CA SER A 223 -10.60 -29.36 -5.27
C SER A 223 -9.55 -29.47 -4.17
N LYS A 224 -9.01 -30.67 -3.93
CA LYS A 224 -7.94 -30.87 -2.94
C LYS A 224 -6.69 -30.05 -3.27
N GLN A 225 -6.28 -30.01 -4.53
CA GLN A 225 -5.12 -29.24 -4.97
C GLN A 225 -5.34 -27.74 -4.75
N VAL A 226 -6.48 -27.21 -5.21
CA VAL A 226 -6.84 -25.80 -5.05
C VAL A 226 -6.89 -25.40 -3.58
N ASN A 227 -7.45 -26.27 -2.73
CA ASN A 227 -7.48 -26.04 -1.29
C ASN A 227 -6.08 -25.86 -0.70
N MET A 228 -5.15 -26.76 -1.03
CA MET A 228 -3.77 -26.69 -0.52
C MET A 228 -3.04 -25.44 -1.01
N GLU A 229 -3.13 -25.12 -2.31
CA GLU A 229 -2.47 -23.95 -2.90
C GLU A 229 -3.06 -22.65 -2.32
N ALA A 230 -4.38 -22.50 -2.31
CA ALA A 230 -5.06 -21.31 -1.78
C ALA A 230 -4.83 -21.13 -0.27
N THR A 231 -4.80 -22.22 0.50
CA THR A 231 -4.47 -22.16 1.93
C THR A 231 -3.02 -21.71 2.13
N THR A 232 -2.09 -22.16 1.28
CA THR A 232 -0.69 -21.76 1.33
C THR A 232 -0.55 -20.25 1.08
N VAL A 233 -1.18 -19.73 0.03
CA VAL A 233 -1.22 -18.29 -0.27
C VAL A 233 -1.88 -17.49 0.85
N ALA A 234 -3.04 -17.93 1.33
CA ALA A 234 -3.74 -17.27 2.43
C ALA A 234 -2.85 -17.12 3.67
N ASN A 235 -2.05 -18.15 3.99
CA ASN A 235 -1.16 -18.10 5.14
C ASN A 235 0.08 -17.25 4.86
N ARG A 236 0.74 -17.43 3.71
CA ARG A 236 2.04 -16.85 3.35
C ARG A 236 1.97 -15.38 2.95
N ASP A 237 0.99 -15.01 2.13
CA ASP A 237 1.06 -13.76 1.35
C ASP A 237 0.13 -12.66 1.85
N THR A 238 -0.95 -13.03 2.54
CA THR A 238 -1.90 -12.06 3.12
C THR A 238 -1.37 -11.45 4.41
N ILE A 239 -1.71 -10.19 4.64
CA ILE A 239 -1.43 -9.48 5.89
C ILE A 239 -2.47 -9.89 6.93
N LYS A 240 -2.01 -10.30 8.11
CA LYS A 240 -2.89 -10.59 9.25
C LYS A 240 -3.05 -9.35 10.11
N ARG A 241 -4.20 -8.68 10.00
CA ARG A 241 -4.54 -7.50 10.81
C ARG A 241 -5.15 -7.93 12.14
N PHE A 242 -4.48 -7.58 13.23
CA PHE A 242 -5.00 -7.70 14.58
C PHE A 242 -5.56 -6.35 15.00
N THR A 243 -6.87 -6.19 14.88
CA THR A 243 -7.55 -4.92 15.15
C THR A 243 -8.18 -4.89 16.53
N ARG A 244 -7.92 -3.79 17.27
CA ARG A 244 -8.64 -3.43 18.51
C ARG A 244 -10.04 -2.91 18.23
N LEU A 245 -10.28 -2.40 17.02
CA LEU A 245 -11.55 -1.82 16.65
C LEU A 245 -12.61 -2.91 16.68
N GLN A 246 -13.58 -2.81 17.58
CA GLN A 246 -14.73 -3.70 17.59
C GLN A 246 -15.83 -3.12 16.71
N ALA A 247 -16.28 -3.92 15.76
CA ALA A 247 -17.35 -3.59 14.84
C ALA A 247 -18.42 -4.69 14.85
N PRO A 248 -19.67 -4.40 14.42
CA PRO A 248 -20.75 -5.39 14.39
C PRO A 248 -20.39 -6.64 13.57
N VAL A 249 -19.61 -6.47 12.50
CA VAL A 249 -19.00 -7.57 11.76
C VAL A 249 -17.50 -7.52 12.01
N GLY A 250 -16.93 -8.59 12.56
CA GLY A 250 -15.53 -8.58 12.95
C GLY A 250 -15.10 -9.85 13.69
N PRO A 251 -13.86 -9.87 14.19
CA PRO A 251 -13.39 -10.92 15.07
C PRO A 251 -14.22 -10.91 16.37
N ARG A 252 -14.63 -12.08 16.83
CA ARG A 252 -15.35 -12.24 18.10
C ARG A 252 -14.43 -12.16 19.30
N LYS A 253 -13.18 -12.56 19.12
CA LYS A 253 -12.16 -12.52 20.16
C LYS A 253 -11.31 -11.28 20.06
N HIS A 254 -10.95 -10.76 21.22
CA HIS A 254 -10.06 -9.62 21.29
C HIS A 254 -8.64 -10.03 20.85
N PRO A 255 -7.87 -9.21 20.13
CA PRO A 255 -6.47 -9.51 19.82
C PRO A 255 -5.68 -10.06 21.01
N ASN A 256 -5.82 -9.48 22.20
CA ASN A 256 -5.12 -9.95 23.42
C ASN A 256 -5.46 -11.41 23.76
N ASP A 257 -6.72 -11.83 23.56
CA ASP A 257 -7.11 -13.23 23.74
C ASP A 257 -6.40 -14.12 22.72
N ILE A 258 -6.31 -13.66 21.47
CA ILE A 258 -5.65 -14.40 20.40
C ILE A 258 -4.16 -14.56 20.73
N TRP A 259 -3.52 -13.47 21.11
CA TRP A 259 -2.11 -13.44 21.48
C TRP A 259 -1.79 -14.33 22.68
N HIS A 260 -2.61 -14.28 23.73
CA HIS A 260 -2.44 -15.10 24.93
C HIS A 260 -2.50 -16.60 24.62
N ASN A 261 -3.27 -17.01 23.62
CA ASN A 261 -3.45 -18.41 23.25
C ASN A 261 -2.49 -18.88 22.13
N LEU A 262 -1.60 -18.04 21.59
CA LEU A 262 -0.76 -18.45 20.45
C LEU A 262 0.17 -19.63 20.76
N SER A 263 0.64 -19.75 22.00
CA SER A 263 1.52 -20.85 22.42
C SER A 263 0.81 -22.21 22.42
N VAL A 264 -0.51 -22.23 22.53
CA VAL A 264 -1.33 -23.45 22.62
C VAL A 264 -2.14 -23.73 21.36
N ILE A 265 -2.20 -22.78 20.42
CA ILE A 265 -2.93 -22.93 19.16
C ILE A 265 -2.01 -23.44 18.06
N SER A 266 -2.45 -24.49 17.37
CA SER A 266 -1.81 -24.94 16.14
C SER A 266 -2.01 -23.91 15.02
N MET A 267 -0.90 -23.38 14.49
CA MET A 267 -0.89 -22.44 13.39
C MET A 267 0.05 -22.89 12.27
N PRO A 268 -0.28 -22.60 11.00
CA PRO A 268 0.66 -22.74 9.90
C PRO A 268 1.92 -21.89 10.15
N ILE A 269 3.08 -22.45 9.82
CA ILE A 269 4.42 -21.85 10.02
C ILE A 269 4.52 -20.41 9.48
N ASN A 270 3.87 -20.13 8.33
CA ASN A 270 3.93 -18.84 7.65
C ASN A 270 2.76 -17.90 7.98
N PHE A 271 1.83 -18.30 8.85
CA PHE A 271 0.59 -17.54 9.09
C PHE A 271 0.84 -16.09 9.54
N LEU A 272 1.81 -15.91 10.44
CA LEU A 272 2.19 -14.62 11.02
C LEU A 272 3.39 -13.97 10.31
N ARG A 273 3.65 -14.34 9.05
CA ARG A 273 4.76 -13.78 8.27
C ARG A 273 4.63 -12.27 8.07
N LYS A 274 3.43 -11.82 7.72
CA LYS A 274 3.09 -10.40 7.55
C LYS A 274 2.03 -10.02 8.56
N LEU A 275 2.41 -9.16 9.50
CA LEU A 275 1.58 -8.75 10.61
C LEU A 275 1.20 -7.28 10.46
N GLN A 276 -0.05 -6.94 10.73
CA GLN A 276 -0.48 -5.56 10.89
C GLN A 276 -1.14 -5.41 12.26
N LEU A 277 -0.62 -4.50 13.08
CA LEU A 277 -1.14 -4.20 14.40
C LEU A 277 -1.98 -2.93 14.27
N GLU A 278 -3.27 -3.00 14.57
CA GLU A 278 -4.17 -1.84 14.55
C GLU A 278 -4.69 -1.60 15.97
N MET A 279 -4.08 -0.63 16.64
CA MET A 279 -4.22 -0.40 18.08
C MET A 279 -4.46 1.08 18.38
N CYS A 280 -5.08 1.35 19.53
CA CYS A 280 -5.17 2.72 20.05
C CYS A 280 -3.87 3.12 20.76
N ALA A 281 -3.72 4.40 21.12
CA ALA A 281 -2.54 4.89 21.83
C ALA A 281 -2.30 4.15 23.16
N THR A 282 -3.38 3.83 23.88
CA THR A 282 -3.30 3.08 25.16
C THR A 282 -2.68 1.71 24.95
N ASP A 283 -3.20 0.95 23.98
CA ASP A 283 -2.72 -0.40 23.71
C ASP A 283 -1.29 -0.38 23.15
N TYR A 284 -0.91 0.60 22.33
CA TYR A 284 0.46 0.71 21.83
C TYR A 284 1.48 0.96 22.96
N LEU A 285 1.18 1.87 23.89
CA LEU A 285 2.06 2.08 25.04
C LEU A 285 2.10 0.86 25.95
N GLU A 286 0.95 0.22 26.23
CA GLU A 286 0.95 -1.00 27.03
C GLU A 286 1.72 -2.14 26.34
N PHE A 287 1.63 -2.22 25.00
CA PHE A 287 2.40 -3.16 24.17
C PHE A 287 3.91 -2.92 24.23
N SER A 288 4.34 -1.66 24.40
CA SER A 288 5.72 -1.29 24.70
C SER A 288 6.12 -1.39 26.17
N GLY A 289 5.21 -1.83 27.03
CA GLY A 289 5.45 -2.01 28.46
C GLY A 289 5.35 -0.72 29.27
N VAL A 290 4.70 0.32 28.74
CA VAL A 290 4.46 1.60 29.42
C VAL A 290 2.97 1.77 29.70
N ARG A 291 2.62 2.05 30.96
CA ARG A 291 1.25 2.41 31.36
C ARG A 291 1.29 3.69 32.19
N PRO A 292 1.01 4.86 31.59
CA PRO A 292 0.97 6.11 32.32
C PRO A 292 0.02 6.05 33.52
N VAL A 293 0.48 6.54 34.68
CA VAL A 293 -0.36 6.76 35.87
C VAL A 293 -0.01 8.11 36.48
N GLN A 294 -0.90 8.64 37.32
CA GLN A 294 -0.69 9.91 38.02
C GLN A 294 0.66 9.92 38.78
N GLY A 295 1.46 10.96 38.56
CA GLY A 295 2.82 11.12 39.10
C GLY A 295 3.88 10.18 38.50
N GLN A 296 3.53 9.25 37.60
CA GLN A 296 4.47 8.34 36.93
C GLN A 296 4.07 8.13 35.45
N PRO A 297 4.33 9.12 34.57
CA PRO A 297 3.91 9.09 33.18
C PRO A 297 4.51 7.94 32.36
N LEU A 298 5.65 7.41 32.78
CA LEU A 298 6.37 6.29 32.13
C LEU A 298 6.42 5.03 32.99
N ARG A 299 5.44 4.83 33.88
CA ARG A 299 5.41 3.64 34.73
C ARG A 299 5.46 2.38 33.86
N ARG A 300 6.43 1.51 34.15
CA ARG A 300 6.54 0.22 33.46
C ARG A 300 5.39 -0.70 33.87
N SER A 301 4.71 -1.27 32.89
CA SER A 301 3.64 -2.24 33.06
C SER A 301 4.13 -3.63 32.70
N ILE A 302 3.87 -4.59 33.59
CA ILE A 302 4.13 -6.03 33.37
C ILE A 302 2.82 -6.75 32.98
N ALA A 303 1.68 -6.03 32.97
CA ALA A 303 0.35 -6.65 32.96
C ALA A 303 -0.17 -7.03 31.57
N PHE A 304 0.51 -6.67 30.48
CA PHE A 304 -0.02 -6.94 29.15
C PHE A 304 0.36 -8.37 28.70
N PRO A 305 -0.61 -9.24 28.36
CA PRO A 305 -0.35 -10.66 28.06
C PRO A 305 0.45 -10.88 26.77
N PHE A 306 0.64 -9.84 25.96
CA PHE A 306 1.40 -9.88 24.71
C PHE A 306 2.30 -8.66 24.59
N THR A 307 3.58 -8.81 24.92
CA THR A 307 4.57 -7.73 24.81
C THR A 307 5.26 -7.75 23.45
N LEU A 308 5.93 -6.67 23.06
CA LEU A 308 6.85 -6.65 21.91
C LEU A 308 7.83 -7.82 21.90
N SER A 309 8.35 -8.23 23.06
CA SER A 309 9.26 -9.38 23.17
C SER A 309 8.61 -10.70 22.76
N SER A 310 7.28 -10.82 22.81
CA SER A 310 6.56 -12.02 22.37
C SER A 310 6.69 -12.24 20.85
N LEU A 311 6.92 -11.19 20.07
CA LEU A 311 7.21 -11.28 18.62
C LEU A 311 8.52 -12.03 18.33
N ASN A 312 9.46 -12.08 19.28
CA ASN A 312 10.69 -12.86 19.13
C ASN A 312 10.42 -14.37 19.01
N SER A 313 9.26 -14.87 19.46
CA SER A 313 8.87 -16.27 19.26
C SER A 313 8.40 -16.60 17.83
N LEU A 314 8.10 -15.58 17.01
CA LEU A 314 7.53 -15.77 15.67
C LEU A 314 8.64 -15.94 14.63
N ASN A 315 9.06 -17.18 14.38
CA ASN A 315 10.27 -17.48 13.58
C ASN A 315 10.22 -16.96 12.13
N ASN A 316 9.04 -16.93 11.50
CA ASN A 316 8.90 -16.51 10.09
C ASN A 316 8.33 -15.10 9.94
N LEU A 317 8.35 -14.31 11.01
CA LEU A 317 7.93 -12.91 10.95
C LEU A 317 8.90 -12.14 10.05
N ASP A 318 8.35 -11.52 9.00
CA ASP A 318 9.09 -10.83 7.94
C ASP A 318 8.75 -9.33 7.94
N THR A 319 7.47 -9.00 8.18
CA THR A 319 7.00 -7.61 8.16
C THR A 319 6.03 -7.33 9.30
N ILE A 320 6.21 -6.18 9.95
CA ILE A 320 5.25 -5.61 10.90
C ILE A 320 4.83 -4.24 10.39
N ASP A 321 3.53 -4.07 10.17
CA ASP A 321 2.91 -2.78 9.94
C ASP A 321 2.24 -2.26 11.22
N PHE A 322 2.66 -1.07 11.66
CA PHE A 322 2.03 -0.33 12.74
C PHE A 322 0.95 0.57 12.15
N ARG A 323 -0.31 0.12 12.26
CA ARG A 323 -1.47 0.86 11.77
C ARG A 323 -2.06 1.73 12.89
N PHE A 324 -2.10 3.03 12.64
CA PHE A 324 -2.59 4.01 13.61
C PHE A 324 -4.05 4.38 13.35
N ILE A 325 -4.86 4.34 14.40
CA ILE A 325 -6.26 4.78 14.36
C ILE A 325 -6.31 6.30 14.44
N SER A 326 -7.25 6.93 13.73
CA SER A 326 -7.46 8.37 13.80
C SER A 326 -7.78 8.79 15.25
N PRO A 327 -7.14 9.84 15.81
CA PRO A 327 -7.49 10.38 17.11
C PRO A 327 -8.95 10.86 17.18
N LYS A 328 -9.57 11.11 16.03
CA LYS A 328 -10.97 11.53 15.87
C LYS A 328 -11.95 10.33 15.87
N HIS A 329 -11.44 9.10 15.81
CA HIS A 329 -12.30 7.91 15.80
C HIS A 329 -12.87 7.65 17.20
N LYS A 330 -14.16 7.29 17.27
CA LYS A 330 -14.88 7.05 18.55
C LYS A 330 -14.26 5.97 19.46
N LEU A 331 -13.47 5.06 18.88
CA LEU A 331 -12.78 3.98 19.61
C LEU A 331 -11.29 4.28 19.87
N ALA A 332 -10.80 5.46 19.49
CA ALA A 332 -9.44 5.86 19.82
C ALA A 332 -9.37 6.23 21.30
N THR A 333 -8.71 5.40 22.12
CA THR A 333 -8.51 5.69 23.54
C THR A 333 -7.08 6.16 23.81
N CYS A 334 -6.95 7.25 24.59
CA CYS A 334 -5.67 7.75 25.08
C CYS A 334 -5.37 7.21 26.48
N PRO A 335 -4.09 6.93 26.79
CA PRO A 335 -3.69 6.39 28.10
C PRO A 335 -3.72 7.43 29.23
N TRP A 336 -3.78 8.72 28.88
CA TRP A 336 -3.80 9.83 29.83
C TRP A 336 -5.23 10.29 30.13
N THR A 337 -5.41 10.88 31.30
CA THR A 337 -6.67 11.52 31.70
C THR A 337 -6.77 12.91 31.08
N GLY A 338 -7.88 13.21 30.39
CA GLY A 338 -8.15 14.53 29.81
C GLY A 338 -8.38 14.50 28.29
N PRO A 339 -8.17 15.61 27.58
CA PRO A 339 -8.28 15.64 26.12
C PRO A 339 -7.28 14.68 25.46
N HIS A 340 -7.56 14.25 24.24
CA HIS A 340 -6.66 13.33 23.53
C HIS A 340 -5.25 13.92 23.38
N SER A 341 -4.24 13.12 23.69
CA SER A 341 -2.84 13.48 23.51
C SER A 341 -2.48 13.67 22.04
N CYS A 342 -1.55 14.59 21.80
CA CYS A 342 -0.92 14.81 20.51
C CYS A 342 -0.45 13.48 19.90
N GLN A 343 -0.91 13.19 18.67
CA GLN A 343 -0.64 11.91 18.04
C GLN A 343 0.85 11.70 17.78
N LYS A 344 1.51 12.73 17.24
CA LYS A 344 2.95 12.71 16.95
C LYS A 344 3.77 12.40 18.21
N LYS A 345 3.50 13.10 19.32
CA LYS A 345 4.25 12.93 20.57
C LYS A 345 4.08 11.54 21.20
N TRP A 346 2.86 10.98 21.21
CA TRP A 346 2.69 9.64 21.79
C TRP A 346 3.24 8.54 20.88
N ILE A 347 3.22 8.72 19.56
CA ILE A 347 3.88 7.81 18.61
C ILE A 347 5.39 7.82 18.85
N ASP A 348 5.99 9.00 19.03
CA ASP A 348 7.42 9.10 19.37
C ASP A 348 7.72 8.37 20.68
N LEU A 349 6.90 8.58 21.71
CA LEU A 349 7.04 7.86 22.98
C LEU A 349 6.91 6.34 22.81
N PHE A 350 5.96 5.87 22.00
CA PHE A 350 5.80 4.44 21.72
C PHE A 350 7.07 3.86 21.10
N PHE A 351 7.59 4.46 20.03
CA PHE A 351 8.76 3.93 19.34
C PHE A 351 10.04 4.03 20.16
N VAL A 352 10.20 5.08 20.96
CA VAL A 352 11.29 5.20 21.94
C VAL A 352 11.22 4.06 22.95
N ALA A 353 10.06 3.82 23.57
CA ALA A 353 9.89 2.74 24.54
C ALA A 353 10.07 1.35 23.90
N ALA A 354 9.63 1.19 22.65
CA ALA A 354 9.73 -0.04 21.88
C ALA A 354 11.12 -0.29 21.28
N TRP A 355 12.00 0.72 21.25
CA TRP A 355 13.21 0.75 20.43
C TRP A 355 14.05 -0.51 20.53
N ASN A 356 14.44 -0.88 21.75
CA ASN A 356 15.32 -2.03 22.00
C ASN A 356 14.73 -3.35 21.48
N ALA A 357 13.41 -3.54 21.60
CA ALA A 357 12.76 -4.75 21.12
C ALA A 357 12.69 -4.77 19.57
N LEU A 358 12.41 -3.62 18.96
CA LEU A 358 12.30 -3.50 17.51
C LEU A 358 13.66 -3.64 16.81
N ILE A 359 14.73 -3.04 17.34
CA ILE A 359 16.07 -3.22 16.78
C ILE A 359 16.57 -4.66 16.93
N MET A 360 16.21 -5.33 18.03
CA MET A 360 16.55 -6.74 18.24
C MET A 360 15.87 -7.63 17.20
N LEU A 361 14.57 -7.43 16.95
CA LEU A 361 13.82 -8.16 15.91
C LEU A 361 14.41 -7.91 14.52
N ARG A 362 14.78 -6.67 14.21
CA ARG A 362 15.44 -6.33 12.94
C ARG A 362 16.80 -7.01 12.80
N GLY A 363 17.63 -6.95 13.83
CA GLY A 363 18.99 -7.50 13.81
C GLY A 363 19.00 -9.03 13.78
N SER A 364 18.12 -9.67 14.54
CA SER A 364 18.07 -11.14 14.65
C SER A 364 17.32 -11.83 13.53
N LYS A 365 16.27 -11.20 12.97
CA LYS A 365 15.37 -11.83 11.99
C LYS A 365 15.25 -11.09 10.68
N GLY A 366 15.79 -9.87 10.58
CA GLY A 366 15.67 -9.06 9.38
C GLY A 366 14.28 -8.45 9.16
N VAL A 367 13.44 -8.38 10.20
CA VAL A 367 12.07 -7.84 10.13
C VAL A 367 12.07 -6.43 9.55
N LYS A 368 11.14 -6.18 8.62
CA LYS A 368 10.85 -4.86 8.06
C LYS A 368 9.67 -4.21 8.78
N TYR A 369 9.74 -2.91 8.96
CA TYR A 369 8.70 -2.12 9.62
C TYR A 369 8.03 -1.16 8.64
N THR A 370 6.72 -1.05 8.71
CA THR A 370 5.96 -0.01 8.00
C THR A 370 4.99 0.66 8.96
N LEU A 371 4.60 1.89 8.63
CA LEU A 371 3.62 2.64 9.38
C LEU A 371 2.46 3.01 8.44
N SER A 372 1.24 2.66 8.82
CA SER A 372 0.04 2.92 8.03
C SER A 372 -1.10 3.49 8.88
N GLY A 373 -2.25 3.75 8.25
CA GLY A 373 -3.35 4.39 8.95
C GLY A 373 -3.10 5.88 9.17
N CYS A 374 -3.84 6.46 10.12
CA CYS A 374 -3.87 7.88 10.38
C CYS A 374 -2.60 8.28 11.13
N VAL A 375 -1.58 8.72 10.40
CA VAL A 375 -0.29 9.16 10.95
C VAL A 375 0.27 10.26 10.06
N LYS A 376 0.82 11.32 10.68
CA LYS A 376 1.51 12.43 9.99
C LYS A 376 2.58 11.87 9.05
N LYS A 377 2.71 12.46 7.86
CA LYS A 377 3.74 12.04 6.88
C LYS A 377 5.14 12.17 7.47
N SER A 378 5.44 13.30 8.14
CA SER A 378 6.73 13.48 8.81
C SER A 378 7.08 12.39 9.82
N ALA A 379 6.10 11.96 10.64
CA ALA A 379 6.31 10.89 11.62
C ALA A 379 6.44 9.52 10.95
N ARG A 380 5.64 9.26 9.91
CA ARG A 380 5.71 8.03 9.13
C ARG A 380 7.07 7.85 8.50
N ASP A 381 7.53 8.85 7.76
CA ASP A 381 8.77 8.80 6.99
C ASP A 381 9.96 8.67 7.95
N TYR A 382 10.00 9.50 9.01
CA TYR A 382 11.04 9.47 10.03
C TYR A 382 11.19 8.10 10.70
N TRP A 383 10.10 7.55 11.27
CA TRP A 383 10.19 6.28 11.99
C TRP A 383 10.38 5.08 11.05
N THR A 384 9.79 5.10 9.86
CA THR A 384 10.00 4.02 8.87
C THR A 384 11.46 3.97 8.43
N GLU A 385 12.07 5.12 8.13
CA GLU A 385 13.48 5.19 7.75
C GLU A 385 14.37 4.70 8.91
N LEU A 386 14.20 5.29 10.09
CA LEU A 386 15.06 5.05 11.25
C LEU A 386 14.95 3.59 11.77
N LEU A 387 13.76 2.99 11.74
CA LEU A 387 13.56 1.59 12.12
C LEU A 387 14.13 0.62 11.10
N ASN A 388 14.17 0.95 9.80
CA ASN A 388 14.66 0.03 8.76
C ASN A 388 16.12 0.26 8.38
N ASP A 389 16.76 1.36 8.83
CA ASP A 389 18.16 1.62 8.55
C ASP A 389 19.08 0.61 9.25
N ARG A 390 19.78 -0.18 8.45
CA ARG A 390 20.75 -1.20 8.90
C ARG A 390 22.19 -0.69 8.93
N ARG A 391 22.45 0.51 8.39
CA ARG A 391 23.79 1.07 8.21
C ARG A 391 24.23 1.85 9.44
N VAL A 392 23.29 2.51 10.12
CA VAL A 392 23.56 3.39 11.26
C VAL A 392 22.85 2.89 12.52
N ASP A 393 23.56 2.92 13.65
CA ASP A 393 22.95 2.72 14.96
C ASP A 393 22.39 4.04 15.49
N HIS A 394 21.07 4.19 15.38
CA HIS A 394 20.33 5.39 15.83
C HIS A 394 20.05 5.41 17.33
N THR A 395 20.55 4.44 18.11
CA THR A 395 20.22 4.32 19.55
C THR A 395 20.57 5.58 20.35
N ALA A 396 21.68 6.26 20.05
CA ALA A 396 22.03 7.50 20.73
C ALA A 396 21.01 8.63 20.45
N SER A 397 20.60 8.79 19.19
CA SER A 397 19.60 9.77 18.77
C SER A 397 18.23 9.49 19.40
N VAL A 398 17.82 8.22 19.45
CA VAL A 398 16.55 7.80 20.08
C VAL A 398 16.57 8.05 21.59
N ARG A 399 17.71 7.84 22.27
CA ARG A 399 17.87 8.19 23.70
C ARG A 399 17.79 9.70 23.96
N LEU A 400 18.25 10.52 23.02
CA LEU A 400 18.07 11.97 23.12
C LEU A 400 16.58 12.34 23.05
N ILE A 401 15.82 11.71 22.15
CA ILE A 401 14.35 11.90 22.08
C ILE A 401 13.69 11.46 23.39
N GLU A 402 14.09 10.31 23.95
CA GLU A 402 13.61 9.83 25.25
C GLU A 402 13.82 10.88 26.35
N ALA A 403 15.03 11.44 26.46
CA ALA A 403 15.35 12.45 27.46
C ALA A 403 14.49 13.73 27.30
N HIS A 404 14.24 14.17 26.06
CA HIS A 404 13.37 15.32 25.80
C HIS A 404 11.92 15.03 26.18
N ILE A 405 11.41 13.84 25.89
CA ILE A 405 10.05 13.43 26.28
C ILE A 405 9.93 13.38 27.80
N ILE A 406 10.90 12.77 28.50
CA ILE A 406 10.93 12.70 29.97
C ILE A 406 10.92 14.11 30.58
N ALA A 407 11.76 15.02 30.07
CA ALA A 407 11.84 16.39 30.58
C ALA A 407 10.55 17.19 30.39
N ALA A 408 9.78 16.88 29.34
CA ALA A 408 8.52 17.56 29.03
C ALA A 408 7.30 16.97 29.76
N MET A 409 7.39 15.76 30.33
CA MET A 409 6.28 15.10 31.01
C MET A 409 6.29 15.45 32.50
N THR A 410 5.38 16.34 32.91
CA THR A 410 5.29 16.82 34.30
C THR A 410 4.22 16.10 35.15
N ASP A 411 3.26 15.39 34.54
CA ASP A 411 2.20 14.63 35.23
C ASP A 411 1.52 13.59 34.29
N ASN A 412 0.45 12.93 34.73
CA ASN A 412 -0.40 12.08 33.86
C ASN A 412 -1.37 12.88 32.97
N SER A 413 -1.05 14.15 32.73
CA SER A 413 -1.78 15.00 31.81
C SER A 413 -1.51 14.57 30.37
N SER A 414 -2.49 14.81 29.50
CA SER A 414 -2.36 14.58 28.07
C SER A 414 -1.18 15.35 27.48
N LEU A 415 -0.46 14.75 26.52
CA LEU A 415 0.61 15.41 25.80
C LEU A 415 0.04 16.53 24.93
N GLU A 416 0.32 17.78 25.26
CA GLU A 416 -0.20 18.94 24.54
C GLU A 416 0.22 18.90 23.06
N CYS A 417 -0.73 19.22 22.18
CA CYS A 417 -0.49 19.27 20.74
C CYS A 417 0.10 20.61 20.32
N GLN A 418 1.32 20.56 19.78
CA GLN A 418 2.06 21.70 19.24
C GLN A 418 2.28 21.54 17.73
N CYS A 419 1.49 20.68 17.09
CA CYS A 419 1.54 20.52 15.65
C CYS A 419 0.91 21.74 14.98
N THR A 420 1.45 22.16 13.83
CA THR A 420 0.90 23.24 13.00
C THR A 420 -0.59 23.04 12.76
N ASN A 421 -0.94 21.83 12.33
CA ASN A 421 -2.31 21.33 12.34
C ASN A 421 -2.54 20.44 13.58
N PRO A 422 -3.41 20.85 14.52
CA PRO A 422 -3.69 20.08 15.73
C PRO A 422 -4.19 18.66 15.42
N CYS A 423 -3.63 17.66 16.10
CA CYS A 423 -4.05 16.26 15.93
C CYS A 423 -5.50 16.01 16.41
N VAL A 424 -5.94 16.83 17.36
CA VAL A 424 -7.26 16.77 18.00
C VAL A 424 -7.71 18.23 18.15
N GLY A 425 -8.77 18.60 17.44
CA GLY A 425 -9.20 19.99 17.34
C GLY A 425 -9.78 20.24 15.96
N GLY A 426 -11.06 20.58 15.91
CA GLY A 426 -11.86 20.60 14.68
C GLY A 426 -13.21 19.88 14.83
N SER A 427 -13.56 19.39 16.03
CA SER A 427 -14.82 18.70 16.33
C SER A 427 -16.03 19.64 16.42
N MET A 428 -16.17 20.55 15.47
CA MET A 428 -17.48 20.72 14.82
C MET A 428 -17.37 20.05 13.45
N LEU A 429 -17.03 18.76 13.46
CA LEU A 429 -16.93 17.93 12.27
C LEU A 429 -18.36 17.68 11.80
N PHE A 430 -18.87 18.63 10.99
CA PHE A 430 -20.05 18.50 10.14
C PHE A 430 -21.20 17.70 10.78
N GLN A 431 -22.05 18.34 11.59
CA GLN A 431 -23.43 17.86 11.75
C GLN A 431 -24.14 18.11 10.42
N VAL A 432 -23.85 17.23 9.47
CA VAL A 432 -24.30 17.37 8.09
C VAL A 432 -25.14 16.16 7.80
N GLU A 433 -26.38 16.44 7.43
CA GLU A 433 -27.35 15.42 7.16
C GLU A 433 -26.94 14.62 5.90
N PRO A 434 -27.26 13.32 5.81
CA PRO A 434 -26.85 12.47 4.67
C PRO A 434 -27.34 12.95 3.29
N HIS A 435 -28.29 13.90 3.23
CA HIS A 435 -28.73 14.53 1.99
C HIS A 435 -27.81 15.68 1.56
N GLU A 436 -27.24 16.44 2.50
CA GLU A 436 -26.32 17.55 2.23
C GLU A 436 -24.97 17.04 1.68
N VAL A 437 -24.48 15.91 2.21
CA VAL A 437 -23.28 15.21 1.68
C VAL A 437 -23.46 14.77 0.22
N ARG A 438 -24.71 14.50 -0.20
CA ARG A 438 -25.02 14.11 -1.59
C ARG A 438 -25.22 15.31 -2.52
N LEU A 439 -25.62 16.45 -1.98
CA LEU A 439 -25.92 17.67 -2.75
C LEU A 439 -24.70 18.55 -2.96
N ILE A 440 -23.76 18.56 -2.01
CA ILE A 440 -22.55 19.39 -2.08
C ILE A 440 -21.40 18.56 -2.63
N GLU A 441 -21.02 18.84 -3.87
CA GLU A 441 -19.86 18.23 -4.52
C GLU A 441 -18.59 18.48 -3.68
N GLY A 442 -17.77 17.45 -3.49
CA GLY A 442 -16.54 17.53 -2.69
C GLY A 442 -16.71 17.44 -1.17
N LEU A 443 -17.92 17.58 -0.62
CA LEU A 443 -18.14 17.56 0.83
C LEU A 443 -17.73 16.23 1.48
N GLN A 444 -18.04 15.09 0.85
CA GLN A 444 -17.60 13.78 1.33
C GLN A 444 -16.06 13.66 1.34
N ALA A 445 -15.40 14.21 0.31
CA ALA A 445 -13.93 14.21 0.23
C ALA A 445 -13.33 15.10 1.32
N GLU A 446 -13.95 16.23 1.63
CA GLU A 446 -13.53 17.12 2.72
C GLU A 446 -13.79 16.48 4.10
N MET A 447 -14.91 15.81 4.30
CA MET A 447 -15.18 15.05 5.53
C MET A 447 -14.17 13.91 5.75
N ASP A 448 -13.84 13.17 4.69
CA ASP A 448 -12.82 12.13 4.72
C ASP A 448 -11.41 12.73 4.92
N LYS A 449 -11.14 13.90 4.32
CA LYS A 449 -9.92 14.66 4.55
C LYS A 449 -9.82 15.04 6.01
N VAL A 450 -10.81 15.69 6.62
CA VAL A 450 -10.78 16.09 8.03
C VAL A 450 -10.66 14.88 8.97
N TYR A 451 -11.24 13.73 8.64
CA TYR A 451 -11.01 12.50 9.42
C TYR A 451 -9.56 12.03 9.41
N TRP A 452 -8.91 12.21 8.25
CA TRP A 452 -7.52 11.87 8.00
C TRP A 452 -6.55 13.00 8.28
N ASP A 453 -7.04 14.24 8.50
CA ASP A 453 -6.20 15.43 8.47
C ASP A 453 -5.32 15.47 9.71
N VAL A 454 -4.17 14.85 9.51
CA VAL A 454 -2.93 14.90 10.25
C VAL A 454 -1.84 15.34 9.28
N GLU A 455 -2.20 16.12 8.23
CA GLU A 455 -1.22 16.81 7.41
C GLU A 455 -0.33 17.67 8.33
N ASP A 456 0.95 17.79 7.96
CA ASP A 456 2.00 18.27 8.86
C ASP A 456 1.74 19.68 9.41
#